data_AF-A0A539E3X6-F1
#
_entry.id   AF-A0A539E3X6-F1
#
_cell.length_a   1.000
_cell.length_b   1.000
_cell.length_c   1.000
_cell.angle_alpha   90.00
_cell.angle_beta   90.00
_cell.angle_gamma   90.00
#
_symmetry.space_group_name_H-M   'P 1'
#
loop_
_entity.id
_entity.type
_entity.pdbx_description
1 polymer ?
#
loop_
_entity_poly.entity_id
_entity_poly.type
_entity_poly.pdbx_seq_one_letter_code
_entity_poly.pdbx_strand_id
1 'polypeptide(L)'
;MSDETKSPSADELSWTPLRLAVVAPLAGHNPARPAMPLRIAADDLDAAVEKVAPSLSIKIGGAPLSLEFRKRRDFDPKEVWAQAASQLT
;
A
#
# COMPACT_ATOMS: atom_id res chain seq x y z
N MET A 1 41.54 32.47 22.47
CA MET A 1 41.78 31.23 21.70
C MET A 1 40.64 30.29 22.04
N SER A 2 39.71 30.11 21.11
CA SER A 2 38.55 29.25 21.29
C SER A 2 38.94 27.85 20.85
N ASP A 3 38.74 26.87 21.72
CA ASP A 3 39.06 25.47 21.47
C ASP A 3 38.04 24.91 20.45
N GLU A 4 38.48 24.77 19.20
CA GLU A 4 37.68 24.28 18.06
C GLU A 4 37.54 22.75 18.03
N THR A 5 37.93 22.03 19.09
CA THR A 5 37.88 20.55 19.11
C THR A 5 36.79 19.95 19.98
N LYS A 6 35.73 20.71 20.30
CA LYS A 6 34.56 20.12 20.95
C LYS A 6 33.72 19.36 19.92
N SER A 7 33.95 18.05 19.82
CA SER A 7 33.01 17.15 19.14
C SER A 7 31.61 17.35 19.73
N PRO A 8 30.57 17.59 18.92
CA PRO A 8 29.22 17.71 19.44
C PRO A 8 28.86 16.42 20.17
N SER A 9 28.37 16.55 21.40
CA SER A 9 27.93 15.41 22.22
C SER A 9 26.79 14.68 21.50
N ALA A 10 26.71 13.36 21.65
CA ALA A 10 25.72 12.50 21.01
C ALA A 10 24.24 12.92 21.25
N ASP A 11 23.99 13.79 22.22
CA ASP A 11 22.68 14.40 22.52
C ASP A 11 22.21 15.48 21.52
N GLU A 12 23.05 15.90 20.57
CA GLU A 12 22.69 16.94 19.56
C GLU A 12 22.32 16.39 18.17
N LEU A 13 22.27 15.07 17.99
CA LEU A 13 21.80 14.49 16.74
C LEU A 13 20.27 14.41 16.75
N SER A 14 19.63 15.51 16.35
CA SER A 14 18.22 15.48 15.94
C SER A 14 18.10 14.68 14.65
N TRP A 15 18.02 13.36 14.78
CA TRP A 15 17.82 12.48 13.63
C TRP A 15 16.49 12.83 12.97
N THR A 16 16.55 13.56 11.86
CA THR A 16 15.36 13.84 11.06
C THR A 16 14.98 12.52 10.39
N PRO A 17 13.76 12.01 10.62
CA PRO A 17 13.37 10.71 10.08
C PRO A 17 13.33 10.76 8.56
N LEU A 18 14.06 9.85 7.91
CA LEU A 18 13.99 9.66 6.46
C LEU A 18 12.57 9.24 6.06
N ARG A 19 11.97 9.95 5.11
CA ARG A 19 10.66 9.62 4.56
C ARG A 19 10.80 9.26 3.09
N LEU A 20 10.31 8.08 2.74
CA LEU A 20 10.25 7.62 1.35
C LEU A 20 8.84 7.86 0.81
N ALA A 21 8.76 8.49 -0.36
CA ALA A 21 7.52 8.62 -1.11
C ALA A 21 7.52 7.61 -2.26
N VAL A 22 6.51 6.73 -2.30
CA VAL A 22 6.33 5.75 -3.37
C VAL A 22 5.09 6.14 -4.15
N VAL A 23 5.23 6.24 -5.47
CA VAL A 23 4.13 6.52 -6.39
C VAL A 23 3.94 5.28 -7.27
N ALA A 24 2.75 4.69 -7.22
CA ALA A 24 2.44 3.45 -7.95
C ALA A 24 0.97 3.44 -8.38
N PRO A 25 0.62 2.70 -9.45
CA PRO A 25 -0.77 2.42 -9.80
C PRO A 25 -1.33 1.36 -8.85
N LEU A 26 -2.10 1.78 -7.85
CA LEU A 26 -2.54 0.87 -6.78
C LEU A 26 -3.95 0.31 -6.96
N ALA A 27 -4.81 0.94 -7.77
CA ALA A 27 -6.15 0.44 -8.06
C ALA A 27 -6.48 0.70 -9.52
N GLY A 28 -6.75 -0.38 -10.28
CA GLY A 28 -6.86 -0.32 -11.74
C GLY A 28 -7.99 0.58 -12.25
N HIS A 29 -9.08 0.68 -11.51
CA HIS A 29 -10.22 1.54 -11.84
C HIS A 29 -10.91 2.09 -10.57
N ASN A 30 -10.14 2.69 -9.67
CA ASN A 30 -10.73 3.34 -8.49
C ASN A 30 -10.83 4.86 -8.72
N PRO A 31 -12.05 5.43 -8.85
CA PRO A 31 -12.23 6.88 -9.01
C PRO A 31 -11.85 7.65 -7.73
N ALA A 32 -11.79 6.99 -6.58
CA ALA A 32 -11.36 7.59 -5.32
C ALA A 32 -9.82 7.61 -5.24
N ARG A 33 -9.19 8.44 -6.08
CA ARG A 33 -7.78 8.80 -5.84
C ARG A 33 -7.69 9.49 -4.48
N PRO A 34 -6.84 9.04 -3.54
CA PRO A 34 -6.67 9.76 -2.31
C PRO A 34 -6.17 11.17 -2.61
N ALA A 35 -6.80 12.18 -2.00
CA ALA A 35 -6.45 13.60 -2.23
C ALA A 35 -5.04 13.96 -1.73
N MET A 36 -4.43 13.10 -0.91
CA MET A 36 -3.09 13.28 -0.33
C MET A 36 -2.32 11.96 -0.29
N PRO A 37 -0.98 11.98 -0.23
CA PRO A 37 -0.17 10.78 -0.02
C PRO A 37 -0.59 10.04 1.26
N LEU A 38 -0.84 8.74 1.14
CA LEU A 38 -1.12 7.88 2.28
C LEU A 38 0.19 7.59 3.02
N ARG A 39 0.22 7.89 4.32
CA ARG A 39 1.31 7.47 5.19
C ARG A 39 1.04 6.04 5.64
N ILE A 40 1.94 5.13 5.30
CA ILE A 40 1.83 3.71 5.61
C ILE A 40 2.95 3.34 6.58
N ALA A 41 2.57 2.81 7.74
CA ALA A 41 3.50 2.18 8.67
C ALA A 41 3.58 0.67 8.36
N ALA A 42 4.69 0.03 8.70
CA ALA A 42 4.93 -1.37 8.35
C ALA A 42 3.91 -2.34 8.96
N ASP A 43 3.37 -2.00 10.13
CA ASP A 43 2.36 -2.73 10.88
C ASP A 43 0.92 -2.45 10.44
N ASP A 44 0.67 -1.41 9.63
CA ASP A 44 -0.66 -0.95 9.22
C ASP A 44 -0.99 -1.25 7.76
N LEU A 45 -0.35 -2.27 7.18
CA LEU A 45 -0.46 -2.55 5.75
C LEU A 45 -1.87 -3.02 5.34
N ASP A 46 -2.60 -3.73 6.20
CA ASP A 46 -3.98 -4.13 5.90
C ASP A 46 -4.93 -2.91 5.85
N ALA A 47 -4.81 -1.95 6.77
CA ALA A 47 -5.62 -0.73 6.69
C ALA A 47 -5.22 0.13 5.49
N ALA A 48 -3.96 0.08 5.05
CA ALA A 48 -3.53 0.73 3.82
C ALA A 48 -4.20 0.09 2.59
N VAL A 49 -4.27 -1.25 2.52
CA VAL A 49 -5.01 -1.96 1.45
C VAL A 49 -6.49 -1.60 1.49
N GLU A 50 -7.10 -1.58 2.67
CA GLU A 50 -8.51 -1.22 2.82
C GLU A 50 -8.80 0.21 2.33
N LYS A 51 -7.95 1.18 2.66
CA LYS A 51 -8.06 2.58 2.23
C LYS A 51 -7.89 2.75 0.72
N VAL A 52 -6.97 2.00 0.12
CA VAL A 52 -6.75 2.02 -1.34
C VAL A 52 -7.89 1.29 -2.05
N ALA A 53 -8.44 0.25 -1.43
CA ALA A 53 -9.43 -0.67 -1.97
C ALA A 53 -9.12 -1.09 -3.42
N PRO A 54 -8.00 -1.80 -3.67
CA PRO A 54 -7.70 -2.30 -5.00
C PRO A 54 -8.84 -3.18 -5.52
N SER A 55 -9.13 -3.03 -6.80
CA SER A 55 -10.09 -3.87 -7.52
C SER A 55 -9.55 -4.22 -8.90
N LEU A 56 -10.00 -5.35 -9.42
CA LEU A 56 -9.67 -5.84 -10.74
C LEU A 56 -10.95 -6.26 -11.46
N SER A 57 -11.18 -5.71 -12.66
CA SER A 57 -12.24 -6.16 -13.55
C SER A 57 -11.63 -6.58 -14.88
N ILE A 58 -11.76 -7.85 -15.24
CA ILE A 58 -11.18 -8.45 -16.44
C ILE A 58 -12.17 -9.43 -17.10
N LYS A 59 -11.84 -9.95 -18.29
CA LYS A 59 -12.58 -11.05 -18.92
C LYS A 59 -11.66 -12.24 -19.11
N ILE A 60 -12.11 -13.43 -18.70
CA ILE A 60 -11.38 -14.70 -18.88
C ILE A 60 -12.27 -15.64 -19.69
N GLY A 61 -11.81 -16.11 -20.85
CA GLY A 61 -12.61 -16.97 -21.72
C GLY A 61 -13.94 -16.35 -22.18
N GLY A 62 -14.05 -15.01 -22.17
CA GLY A 62 -15.28 -14.28 -22.48
C GLY A 62 -16.19 -14.00 -21.28
N ALA A 63 -16.00 -14.70 -20.16
CA ALA A 63 -16.73 -14.45 -18.92
C ALA A 63 -16.14 -13.22 -18.18
N PRO A 64 -16.97 -12.25 -17.74
CA PRO A 64 -16.50 -11.16 -16.91
C PRO A 64 -16.15 -11.65 -15.51
N LEU A 65 -15.05 -11.15 -14.96
CA LEU A 65 -14.57 -11.41 -13.61
C LEU A 65 -14.26 -10.09 -12.91
N SER A 66 -14.82 -9.92 -11.72
CA SER A 66 -14.52 -8.80 -10.82
C SER A 66 -14.00 -9.31 -9.48
N LEU A 67 -12.87 -8.78 -9.04
CA LEU A 67 -12.21 -9.10 -7.77
C LEU A 67 -12.04 -7.84 -6.93
N GLU A 68 -12.26 -7.96 -5.63
CA GLU A 68 -12.02 -6.90 -4.65
C GLU A 68 -11.01 -7.35 -3.60
N PHE A 69 -10.12 -6.42 -3.22
CA PHE A 69 -9.08 -6.67 -2.24
C PHE A 69 -9.22 -5.66 -1.10
N ARG A 70 -9.44 -6.14 0.12
CA ARG A 70 -9.61 -5.31 1.33
C ARG A 70 -8.47 -5.48 2.31
N LYS A 71 -7.73 -6.59 2.22
CA LYS A 71 -6.61 -6.95 3.10
C LYS A 71 -5.61 -7.80 2.35
N ARG A 72 -4.39 -7.95 2.89
CA ARG A 72 -3.29 -8.66 2.22
C ARG A 72 -3.61 -10.10 1.83
N ARG A 73 -4.33 -10.82 2.68
CA ARG A 73 -4.67 -12.23 2.40
C ARG A 73 -5.62 -12.40 1.22
N ASP A 74 -6.35 -11.36 0.81
CA ASP A 74 -7.27 -11.46 -0.33
C ASP A 74 -6.51 -11.69 -1.65
N PHE A 75 -5.20 -11.39 -1.67
CA PHE A 75 -4.31 -11.69 -2.79
C PHE A 75 -3.82 -13.14 -2.82
N ASP A 76 -4.10 -13.93 -1.77
CA ASP A 76 -3.71 -15.34 -1.73
C ASP A 76 -4.52 -16.12 -2.79
N PRO A 77 -3.90 -17.07 -3.52
CA PRO A 77 -4.56 -17.80 -4.61
C PRO A 77 -5.89 -18.46 -4.20
N LYS A 78 -5.98 -18.93 -2.95
CA LYS A 78 -7.20 -19.55 -2.41
C LYS A 78 -8.34 -18.54 -2.26
N GLU A 79 -8.06 -17.34 -1.78
CA GLU A 79 -9.06 -16.28 -1.59
C GLU A 79 -9.49 -15.72 -2.96
N VAL A 80 -8.54 -15.53 -3.88
CA VAL A 80 -8.81 -15.14 -5.27
C VAL A 80 -9.75 -16.15 -5.94
N TRP A 81 -9.46 -17.45 -5.81
CA TRP A 81 -10.31 -18.49 -6.38
C TRP A 81 -11.71 -18.51 -5.76
N ALA A 82 -11.81 -18.32 -4.43
CA ALA A 82 -13.10 -18.26 -3.74
C ALA A 82 -13.98 -17.10 -4.26
N GLN A 83 -13.38 -15.96 -4.61
CA GLN A 83 -14.10 -14.84 -5.25
C GLN A 83 -14.46 -15.11 -6.71
N ALA A 84 -13.57 -15.76 -7.47
CA ALA A 84 -13.72 -15.95 -8.91
C ALA A 84 -14.66 -17.11 -9.27
N ALA A 85 -14.68 -18.19 -8.48
CA ALA A 85 -15.36 -19.43 -8.83
C ALA A 85 -16.87 -19.25 -9.08
N SER A 86 -17.53 -18.34 -8.36
CA SER A 86 -18.96 -18.05 -8.53
C SER A 86 -19.30 -17.24 -9.78
N GLN A 87 -18.30 -16.66 -10.47
CA GLN A 87 -18.47 -15.79 -11.64
C GLN A 87 -18.09 -16.50 -12.95
N LEU A 88 -17.45 -17.66 -12.87
CA LEU A 88 -16.93 -18.41 -14.02
C LEU A 88 -17.82 -19.61 -14.41
N THR A 89 -18.98 -19.76 -13.78
CA THR A 89 -20.02 -20.76 -14.09
C THR A 89 -21.13 -20.16 -14.94
#